data_AF-A0A1F8PIF2-F1
#
_entry.id   AF-A0A1F8PIF2-F1
#
_cell.length_a   1.000
_cell.length_b   1.000
_cell.length_c   1.000
_cell.angle_alpha   90.00
_cell.angle_beta   90.00
_cell.angle_gamma   90.00
#
_symmetry.space_group_name_H-M   'P 1'
#
loop_
_entity.id
_entity.type
_entity.pdbx_description
1 polymer ?
#
loop_
_entity_poly.entity_id
_entity_poly.type
_entity_poly.pdbx_seq_one_letter_code
_entity_poly.pdbx_strand_id
1 'polypeptide(L)'
;MSEAAVDMMAVRGQPFSSRLKGWLKRGLYRLDRYRPRFRDWHFWAVQGLVIGIASIHDVIEAGGYLPQLGMMYFIPISLFFVPVVYAALNFGFAGSFATALWALVITIPNWIFWHQGLERLGVIFQMSIIVAMAVFVGHRVDRETGARRRAEATGADLRTSEMKYRSLFESSPIAILVLAPNGTILDANSAAGLLFGRAAETLKSMAVADLVGKESEQKLLIFSHKDNSQQRFFVLNLGDGSAVYLEPTPTQVRDSQDNITIQVLLRNVTQERHQQAGLKAYAAYVLHAQEDERQRIARELHDETIQTLVLLCRRLDNVLSTRDSLPQLVIVELREARKTTEEVVKDLRDFARALRPPILDDLGIVASVRRLVLDFAERSSLKGQLEVVGEERRLPRDAEIGMFRIAQEALWNVERHSRATEMLVTITFAEYEARMNIRDNGIGFHVPLVLGALSDNGRLGLLGMQERAELLGGRFEVRSTPGRGTMLGVSIPILPSVSEKSHHH
;
A
#
# COMPACT_ATOMS: atom_id res chain seq x y z
N MET A 1 -9.78 -2.46 -29.88
CA MET A 1 -10.78 -2.44 -30.98
C MET A 1 -11.53 -1.12 -30.86
N SER A 2 -11.45 -0.25 -31.88
CA SER A 2 -11.99 1.10 -31.79
C SER A 2 -13.53 1.11 -31.87
N GLU A 3 -14.15 2.11 -31.24
CA GLU A 3 -15.60 2.41 -31.28
C GLU A 3 -16.22 2.38 -32.69
N ALA A 4 -15.40 2.53 -33.74
CA ALA A 4 -15.83 2.44 -35.14
C ALA A 4 -16.35 1.05 -35.55
N ALA A 5 -15.94 -0.03 -34.87
CA ALA A 5 -16.37 -1.40 -35.21
C ALA A 5 -17.74 -1.76 -34.60
N VAL A 6 -18.10 -1.16 -33.46
CA VAL A 6 -19.39 -1.43 -32.77
C VAL A 6 -20.54 -0.70 -33.49
N ASP A 7 -20.27 0.48 -34.03
CA ASP A 7 -21.29 1.31 -34.70
C ASP A 7 -21.68 0.79 -36.11
N MET A 8 -20.85 -0.07 -36.71
CA MET A 8 -21.10 -0.61 -38.06
C MET A 8 -22.11 -1.78 -38.08
N MET A 9 -22.34 -2.44 -36.94
CA MET A 9 -23.29 -3.55 -36.82
C MET A 9 -24.74 -3.12 -36.53
N ALA A 10 -24.97 -1.88 -36.07
CA ALA A 10 -26.31 -1.40 -35.68
C ALA A 10 -27.19 -0.89 -36.85
N VAL A 11 -26.70 -0.84 -38.10
CA VAL A 11 -27.34 -0.08 -39.20
C VAL A 11 -27.93 -0.97 -40.31
N ARG A 12 -28.30 -2.23 -40.00
CA ARG A 12 -28.85 -3.17 -41.01
C ARG A 12 -30.37 -3.35 -41.04
N GLY A 13 -31.14 -2.64 -40.19
CA GLY A 13 -32.59 -2.85 -40.07
C GLY A 13 -33.49 -1.61 -40.24
N GLN A 14 -32.98 -0.45 -40.65
CA GLN A 14 -33.78 0.78 -40.66
C GLN A 14 -34.32 1.19 -42.04
N PRO A 15 -35.57 1.69 -42.13
CA PRO A 15 -36.21 2.10 -43.37
C PRO A 15 -35.47 3.27 -44.05
N PHE A 16 -35.46 3.28 -45.38
CA PHE A 16 -34.73 4.25 -46.22
C PHE A 16 -34.97 5.72 -45.82
N SER A 17 -36.17 6.05 -45.31
CA SER A 17 -36.54 7.39 -44.85
C SER A 17 -35.79 7.86 -43.59
N SER A 18 -35.38 6.96 -42.68
CA SER A 18 -34.59 7.32 -41.49
C SER A 18 -33.11 7.46 -41.81
N ARG A 19 -32.60 6.67 -42.77
CA ARG A 19 -31.25 6.84 -43.34
C ARG A 19 -31.11 8.17 -44.07
N LEU A 20 -32.11 8.58 -44.85
CA LEU A 20 -32.13 9.88 -45.52
C LEU A 20 -32.17 11.05 -44.53
N LYS A 21 -33.01 10.96 -43.47
CA LYS A 21 -33.06 11.96 -42.39
C LYS A 21 -31.75 12.03 -41.58
N GLY A 22 -31.08 10.89 -41.34
CA GLY A 22 -29.79 10.84 -40.66
C GLY A 22 -28.61 11.32 -41.51
N TRP A 23 -28.69 11.16 -42.84
CA TRP A 23 -27.72 11.72 -43.80
C TRP A 23 -27.92 13.24 -43.96
N LEU A 24 -29.17 13.70 -44.06
CA LEU A 24 -29.52 15.13 -44.06
C LEU A 24 -29.14 15.82 -42.74
N LYS A 25 -29.40 15.22 -41.57
CA LYS A 25 -28.97 15.75 -40.26
C LYS A 25 -27.44 15.81 -40.12
N ARG A 26 -26.70 14.81 -40.64
CA ARG A 26 -25.22 14.82 -40.63
C ARG A 26 -24.63 15.83 -41.62
N GLY A 27 -25.29 16.07 -42.75
CA GLY A 27 -24.98 17.17 -43.67
C GLY A 27 -25.23 18.55 -43.05
N LEU A 28 -26.35 18.71 -42.35
CA LEU A 28 -26.71 19.94 -41.62
C LEU A 28 -25.76 20.21 -40.43
N TYR A 29 -25.33 19.19 -39.69
CA TYR A 29 -24.33 19.34 -38.61
C TYR A 29 -22.93 19.72 -39.13
N ARG A 30 -22.59 19.38 -40.38
CA ARG A 30 -21.36 19.86 -41.02
C ARG A 30 -21.47 21.33 -41.43
N LEU A 31 -22.67 21.83 -41.75
CA LEU A 31 -22.91 23.21 -42.16
C LEU A 31 -22.85 24.21 -41.00
N ASP A 32 -23.17 23.82 -39.76
CA ASP A 32 -23.01 24.70 -38.59
C ASP A 32 -21.54 25.03 -38.27
N ARG A 33 -20.59 24.17 -38.70
CA ARG A 33 -19.14 24.44 -38.62
C ARG A 33 -18.70 25.53 -39.62
N TYR A 34 -19.55 25.87 -40.59
CA TYR A 34 -19.37 26.90 -41.60
C TYR A 34 -20.37 28.05 -41.44
N ARG A 35 -20.80 28.38 -40.20
CA ARG A 35 -21.44 29.68 -39.97
C ARG A 35 -20.39 30.77 -40.16
N PRO A 36 -20.45 31.60 -41.22
CA PRO A 36 -19.51 32.70 -41.33
C PRO A 36 -19.77 33.66 -40.16
N ARG A 37 -18.72 34.37 -39.75
CA ARG A 37 -18.79 35.41 -38.71
C ARG A 37 -19.56 36.63 -39.24
N PHE A 38 -20.85 36.49 -39.54
CA PHE A 38 -21.73 37.56 -40.01
C PHE A 38 -21.89 38.72 -39.01
N ARG A 39 -21.44 38.56 -37.75
CA ARG A 39 -21.38 39.64 -36.74
C ARG A 39 -20.11 40.48 -36.81
N ASP A 40 -19.12 40.09 -37.60
CA ASP A 40 -17.89 40.87 -37.76
C ASP A 40 -18.12 42.00 -38.77
N TRP A 41 -17.89 43.24 -38.35
CA TRP A 41 -18.00 44.41 -39.22
C TRP A 41 -17.07 44.32 -40.44
N HIS A 42 -15.89 43.70 -40.29
CA HIS A 42 -14.94 43.53 -41.39
C HIS A 42 -15.51 42.66 -42.52
N PHE A 43 -16.38 41.69 -42.20
CA PHE A 43 -17.05 40.89 -43.22
C PHE A 43 -17.98 41.76 -44.08
N TRP A 44 -18.77 42.62 -43.44
CA TRP A 44 -19.67 43.55 -44.13
C TRP A 44 -18.93 44.63 -44.91
N ALA A 45 -17.78 45.10 -44.42
CA ALA A 45 -16.90 45.99 -45.17
C ALA A 45 -16.43 45.34 -46.49
N VAL A 46 -16.10 44.04 -46.47
CA VAL A 46 -15.76 43.29 -47.68
C VAL A 46 -16.95 43.17 -48.64
N GLN A 47 -18.17 42.95 -48.13
CA GLN A 47 -19.37 42.94 -48.99
C GLN A 47 -19.66 44.33 -49.59
N GLY A 48 -19.45 45.41 -48.82
CA GLY A 48 -19.53 46.77 -49.30
C GLY A 48 -18.51 47.07 -50.40
N LEU A 49 -17.29 46.53 -50.28
CA LEU A 49 -16.27 46.60 -51.33
C LEU A 49 -16.72 45.87 -52.61
N VAL A 50 -17.33 44.68 -52.51
CA VAL A 50 -17.89 43.97 -53.67
C VAL A 50 -18.96 44.82 -54.37
N ILE A 51 -19.85 45.45 -53.61
CA ILE A 51 -20.88 46.34 -54.17
C ILE A 51 -20.23 47.55 -54.85
N GLY A 52 -19.25 48.19 -54.21
CA GLY A 52 -18.54 49.33 -54.80
C GLY A 52 -17.84 48.99 -56.10
N ILE A 53 -17.17 47.82 -56.16
CA ILE A 53 -16.54 47.31 -57.39
C ILE A 53 -17.60 47.11 -58.48
N ALA A 54 -18.73 46.48 -58.15
CA ALA A 54 -19.82 46.26 -59.09
C ALA A 54 -20.44 47.57 -59.60
N SER A 55 -20.72 48.53 -58.71
CA SER A 55 -21.30 49.82 -59.10
C SER A 55 -20.36 50.64 -60.00
N ILE A 56 -19.05 50.64 -59.72
CA ILE A 56 -18.07 51.30 -60.59
C ILE A 56 -18.06 50.64 -61.97
N HIS A 57 -18.11 49.31 -62.02
CA HIS A 57 -18.17 48.57 -63.27
C HIS A 57 -19.42 48.92 -64.09
N ASP A 58 -20.61 48.88 -63.47
CA ASP A 58 -21.88 49.18 -64.13
C ASP A 58 -21.93 50.63 -64.67
N VAL A 59 -21.34 51.60 -63.94
CA VAL A 59 -21.26 53.00 -64.38
C VAL A 59 -20.36 53.16 -65.61
N ILE A 60 -19.21 52.48 -65.62
CA ILE A 60 -18.30 52.50 -66.77
C ILE A 60 -18.98 51.86 -68.00
N GLU A 61 -19.79 50.83 -67.78
CA GLU A 61 -20.51 50.10 -68.84
C GLU A 61 -21.68 50.89 -69.42
N ALA A 62 -22.52 51.47 -68.56
CA ALA A 62 -23.61 52.34 -68.97
C ALA A 62 -23.12 53.60 -69.71
N GLY A 63 -21.92 54.09 -69.40
CA GLY A 63 -21.29 55.21 -70.09
C GLY A 63 -20.76 54.90 -71.49
N GLY A 64 -20.76 53.63 -71.93
CA GLY A 64 -20.29 53.23 -73.26
C GLY A 64 -18.77 53.34 -73.47
N TYR A 65 -17.99 53.46 -72.38
CA TYR A 65 -16.53 53.61 -72.43
C TYR A 65 -15.79 52.27 -72.58
N LEU A 66 -16.45 51.14 -72.28
CA LEU A 66 -15.87 49.80 -72.29
C LEU A 66 -15.50 49.24 -73.68
N PRO A 67 -16.30 49.43 -74.75
CA PRO A 67 -15.92 48.98 -76.09
C PRO A 67 -14.66 49.68 -76.64
N GLN A 68 -14.31 50.87 -76.14
CA GLN A 68 -13.12 51.63 -76.54
C GLN A 68 -11.82 51.07 -75.91
N LEU A 69 -11.93 50.20 -74.90
CA LEU A 69 -10.80 49.62 -74.15
C LEU A 69 -10.30 48.29 -74.73
N GLY A 70 -10.93 47.75 -75.79
CA GLY A 70 -10.49 46.52 -76.47
C GLY A 70 -10.36 45.32 -75.52
N MET A 71 -9.19 44.66 -75.51
CA MET A 71 -8.92 43.47 -74.67
C MET A 71 -8.93 43.74 -73.15
N MET A 72 -9.02 45.00 -72.70
CA MET A 72 -9.06 45.36 -71.28
C MET A 72 -10.47 45.27 -70.64
N TYR A 73 -11.48 44.81 -71.38
CA TYR A 73 -12.85 44.62 -70.89
C TYR A 73 -12.96 43.75 -69.62
N PHE A 74 -12.00 42.84 -69.39
CA PHE A 74 -11.99 41.91 -68.25
C PHE A 74 -11.43 42.47 -66.93
N ILE A 75 -10.86 43.68 -66.95
CA ILE A 75 -10.19 44.28 -65.78
C ILE A 75 -11.17 44.53 -64.61
N PRO A 76 -12.37 45.12 -64.81
CA PRO A 76 -13.28 45.42 -63.71
C PRO A 76 -13.76 44.16 -62.97
N ILE A 77 -14.07 43.09 -63.71
CA ILE A 77 -14.55 41.83 -63.15
C ILE A 77 -13.41 41.07 -62.43
N SER A 78 -12.16 41.25 -62.88
CA SER A 78 -10.99 40.65 -62.22
C SER A 78 -10.78 41.22 -60.82
N LEU A 79 -11.31 42.42 -60.55
CA LEU A 79 -11.19 43.08 -59.26
C LEU A 79 -11.94 42.34 -58.14
N PHE A 80 -12.94 41.49 -58.47
CA PHE A 80 -13.63 40.63 -57.50
C PHE A 80 -12.72 39.54 -56.88
N PHE A 81 -11.57 39.23 -57.47
CA PHE A 81 -10.62 38.29 -56.85
C PHE A 81 -10.11 38.80 -55.50
N VAL A 82 -9.87 40.11 -55.37
CA VAL A 82 -9.32 40.72 -54.15
C VAL A 82 -10.22 40.50 -52.93
N PRO A 83 -11.52 40.89 -52.94
CA PRO A 83 -12.40 40.64 -51.80
C PRO A 83 -12.65 39.15 -51.55
N VAL A 84 -12.66 38.31 -52.58
CA VAL A 84 -12.87 36.86 -52.43
C VAL A 84 -11.68 36.18 -51.76
N VAL A 85 -10.45 36.48 -52.18
CA VAL A 85 -9.23 35.95 -51.55
C VAL A 85 -9.09 36.51 -50.13
N TYR A 86 -9.35 37.80 -49.92
CA TYR A 86 -9.34 38.40 -48.58
C TYR A 86 -10.37 37.71 -47.67
N ALA A 87 -11.56 37.42 -48.17
CA ALA A 87 -12.58 36.70 -47.41
C ALA A 87 -12.17 35.25 -47.12
N ALA A 88 -11.44 34.60 -48.04
CA ALA A 88 -10.91 33.25 -47.83
C ALA A 88 -9.89 33.22 -46.68
N LEU A 89 -8.98 34.20 -46.66
CA LEU A 89 -7.92 34.27 -45.65
C LEU A 89 -8.45 34.62 -44.25
N ASN A 90 -9.45 35.51 -44.16
CA ASN A 90 -9.94 36.01 -42.86
C ASN A 90 -11.16 35.26 -42.33
N PHE A 91 -12.00 34.73 -43.21
CA PHE A 91 -13.29 34.12 -42.85
C PHE A 91 -13.44 32.67 -43.36
N GLY A 92 -12.36 32.09 -43.90
CA GLY A 92 -12.30 30.69 -44.33
C GLY A 92 -13.19 30.40 -45.54
N PHE A 93 -13.60 29.13 -45.67
CA PHE A 93 -14.46 28.69 -46.77
C PHE A 93 -15.82 29.38 -46.76
N ALA A 94 -16.43 29.53 -45.59
CA ALA A 94 -17.76 30.11 -45.47
C ALA A 94 -17.81 31.56 -45.97
N GLY A 95 -16.79 32.37 -45.63
CA GLY A 95 -16.73 33.76 -46.06
C GLY A 95 -16.35 33.93 -47.52
N SER A 96 -15.35 33.20 -48.02
CA SER A 96 -14.99 33.26 -49.45
C SER A 96 -16.10 32.79 -50.38
N PHE A 97 -16.78 31.69 -50.02
CA PHE A 97 -17.91 31.17 -50.79
C PHE A 97 -19.09 32.16 -50.79
N ALA A 98 -19.42 32.76 -49.64
CA ALA A 98 -20.47 33.78 -49.56
C ALA A 98 -20.14 35.02 -50.39
N THR A 99 -18.91 35.53 -50.33
CA THR A 99 -18.46 36.70 -51.11
C THR A 99 -18.46 36.42 -52.62
N ALA A 100 -18.03 35.22 -53.03
CA ALA A 100 -18.05 34.82 -54.45
C ALA A 100 -19.49 34.64 -54.98
N LEU A 101 -20.38 34.06 -54.17
CA LEU A 101 -21.80 33.94 -54.51
C LEU A 101 -22.47 35.32 -54.59
N TRP A 102 -22.10 36.25 -53.71
CA TRP A 102 -22.61 37.62 -53.72
C TRP A 102 -22.16 38.39 -54.96
N ALA A 103 -20.88 38.29 -55.33
CA ALA A 103 -20.36 38.84 -56.57
C ALA A 103 -21.07 38.24 -57.82
N LEU A 104 -21.34 36.93 -57.79
CA LEU A 104 -22.10 36.25 -58.83
C LEU A 104 -23.51 36.83 -58.96
N VAL A 105 -24.24 36.98 -57.85
CA VAL A 105 -25.62 37.48 -57.85
C VAL A 105 -25.70 38.92 -58.36
N ILE A 106 -24.80 39.80 -57.91
CA ILE A 106 -24.79 41.21 -58.31
C ILE A 106 -24.52 41.37 -59.81
N THR A 107 -23.79 40.46 -60.43
CA THR A 107 -23.41 40.55 -61.84
C THR A 107 -24.43 39.95 -62.82
N ILE A 108 -25.41 39.18 -62.34
CA ILE A 108 -26.46 38.56 -63.17
C ILE A 108 -27.24 39.57 -64.03
N PRO A 109 -27.73 40.72 -63.51
CA PRO A 109 -28.47 41.68 -64.33
C PRO A 109 -27.64 42.20 -65.49
N ASN A 110 -26.36 42.47 -65.25
CA ASN A 110 -25.45 42.97 -66.28
C ASN A 110 -25.31 41.98 -67.45
N TRP A 111 -25.20 40.68 -67.16
CA TRP A 111 -25.11 39.64 -68.19
C TRP A 111 -26.35 39.52 -69.07
N ILE A 112 -27.52 39.72 -68.47
CA ILE A 112 -28.81 39.57 -69.14
C ILE A 112 -29.06 40.75 -70.09
N PHE A 113 -28.78 41.96 -69.63
CA PHE A 113 -29.22 43.18 -70.29
C PHE A 113 -28.16 43.81 -71.21
N TRP A 114 -26.86 43.76 -70.88
CA TRP A 114 -25.82 44.52 -71.59
C TRP A 114 -24.91 43.69 -72.50
N HIS A 115 -24.67 42.41 -72.19
CA HIS A 115 -23.73 41.58 -72.97
C HIS A 115 -24.46 40.75 -74.04
N GLN A 116 -23.87 40.53 -75.22
CA GLN A 116 -24.36 39.58 -76.23
C GLN A 116 -23.22 38.75 -76.86
N GLY A 117 -23.53 37.55 -77.36
CA GLY A 117 -22.56 36.72 -78.08
C GLY A 117 -21.39 36.18 -77.21
N LEU A 118 -20.16 36.31 -77.71
CA LEU A 118 -18.93 35.77 -77.08
C LEU A 118 -18.57 36.46 -75.74
N GLU A 119 -19.04 37.69 -75.51
CA GLU A 119 -18.75 38.44 -74.27
C GLU A 119 -19.41 37.80 -73.05
N ARG A 120 -20.62 37.25 -73.20
CA ARG A 120 -21.30 36.48 -72.13
C ARG A 120 -20.48 35.28 -71.69
N LEU A 121 -19.86 34.58 -72.64
CA LEU A 121 -19.03 33.40 -72.34
C LEU A 121 -17.77 33.78 -71.55
N GLY A 122 -17.17 34.93 -71.86
CA GLY A 122 -16.00 35.45 -71.14
C GLY A 122 -16.30 35.72 -69.66
N VAL A 123 -17.44 36.36 -69.35
CA VAL A 123 -17.80 36.66 -67.97
C VAL A 123 -18.21 35.42 -67.18
N ILE A 124 -18.98 34.51 -67.80
CA ILE A 124 -19.33 33.22 -67.18
C ILE A 124 -18.05 32.44 -66.85
N PHE A 125 -17.08 32.41 -67.76
CA PHE A 125 -15.81 31.75 -67.54
C PHE A 125 -15.05 32.38 -66.38
N GLN A 126 -14.92 33.71 -66.35
CA GLN A 126 -14.22 34.42 -65.28
C GLN A 126 -14.86 34.21 -63.90
N MET A 127 -16.20 34.20 -63.83
CA MET A 127 -16.92 33.96 -62.57
C MET A 127 -16.81 32.52 -62.10
N SER A 128 -16.77 31.56 -63.04
CA SER A 128 -16.47 30.17 -62.69
C SER A 128 -15.09 30.03 -62.05
N ILE A 129 -14.08 30.79 -62.52
CA ILE A 129 -12.75 30.83 -61.90
C ILE A 129 -12.81 31.47 -60.52
N ILE A 130 -13.54 32.58 -60.34
CA ILE A 130 -13.66 33.23 -59.02
C ILE A 130 -14.30 32.29 -58.00
N VAL A 131 -15.38 31.58 -58.37
CA VAL A 131 -16.04 30.60 -57.49
C VAL A 131 -15.12 29.41 -57.22
N ALA A 132 -14.44 28.87 -58.24
CA ALA A 132 -13.48 27.78 -58.06
C ALA A 132 -12.32 28.19 -57.13
N MET A 133 -11.80 29.41 -57.29
CA MET A 133 -10.76 29.98 -56.44
C MET A 133 -11.25 30.16 -55.00
N ALA A 134 -12.46 30.69 -54.80
CA ALA A 134 -13.08 30.83 -53.48
C ALA A 134 -13.15 29.49 -52.75
N VAL A 135 -13.63 28.45 -53.45
CA VAL A 135 -13.73 27.09 -52.91
C VAL A 135 -12.34 26.54 -52.57
N PHE A 136 -11.39 26.64 -53.50
CA PHE A 136 -10.04 26.10 -53.33
C PHE A 136 -9.29 26.78 -52.18
N VAL A 137 -9.19 28.10 -52.20
CA VAL A 137 -8.47 28.89 -51.19
C VAL A 137 -9.17 28.76 -49.84
N GLY A 138 -10.50 28.89 -49.81
CA GLY A 138 -11.28 28.75 -48.58
C GLY A 138 -11.11 27.39 -47.90
N HIS A 139 -11.18 26.29 -48.66
CA HIS A 139 -10.93 24.96 -48.12
C HIS A 139 -9.48 24.75 -47.68
N ARG A 140 -8.51 25.31 -48.41
CA ARG A 140 -7.10 25.22 -48.03
C ARG A 140 -6.84 25.92 -46.69
N VAL A 141 -7.36 27.14 -46.52
CA VAL A 141 -7.21 27.93 -45.30
C VAL A 141 -7.82 27.21 -44.09
N ASP A 142 -9.03 26.67 -44.22
CA ASP A 142 -9.70 25.95 -43.12
C ASP A 142 -8.98 24.66 -42.73
N ARG A 143 -8.42 23.93 -43.71
CA ARG A 143 -7.61 22.73 -43.44
C ARG A 143 -6.36 23.08 -42.66
N GLU A 144 -5.66 24.14 -43.05
CA GLU A 144 -4.40 24.55 -42.46
C GLU A 144 -4.58 25.13 -41.05
N THR A 145 -5.54 26.04 -40.88
CA THR A 145 -5.89 26.57 -39.56
C THR A 145 -6.45 25.49 -38.63
N GLY A 146 -7.26 24.56 -39.14
CA GLY A 146 -7.79 23.45 -38.36
C GLY A 146 -6.73 22.41 -37.95
N ALA A 147 -5.68 22.21 -38.74
CA ALA A 147 -4.54 21.36 -38.38
C ALA A 147 -3.68 22.04 -37.32
N ARG A 148 -3.37 23.32 -37.49
CA ARG A 148 -2.57 24.11 -36.54
C ARG A 148 -3.22 24.18 -35.16
N ARG A 149 -4.52 24.48 -35.07
CA ARG A 149 -5.24 24.51 -33.78
C ARG A 149 -5.24 23.16 -33.07
N ARG A 150 -5.35 22.05 -33.80
CA ARG A 150 -5.29 20.71 -33.21
C ARG A 150 -3.90 20.39 -32.67
N ALA A 151 -2.85 20.72 -33.41
CA ALA A 151 -1.48 20.56 -32.94
C ALA A 151 -1.19 21.43 -31.69
N GLU A 152 -1.66 22.68 -31.68
CA GLU A 152 -1.54 23.57 -30.52
C GLU A 152 -2.32 23.03 -29.30
N ALA A 153 -3.55 22.54 -29.49
CA ALA A 153 -4.34 21.94 -28.41
C ALA A 153 -3.68 20.68 -27.83
N THR A 154 -3.27 19.72 -28.67
CA THR A 154 -2.58 18.51 -28.21
C THR A 154 -1.26 18.85 -27.50
N GLY A 155 -0.52 19.85 -27.98
CA GLY A 155 0.69 20.33 -27.32
C GLY A 155 0.41 20.97 -25.96
N ALA A 156 -0.69 21.72 -25.82
CA ALA A 156 -1.10 22.31 -24.55
C ALA A 156 -1.54 21.24 -23.53
N ASP A 157 -2.32 20.24 -23.97
CA ASP A 157 -2.77 19.14 -23.13
C ASP A 157 -1.58 18.30 -22.63
N LEU A 158 -0.61 17.99 -23.52
CA LEU A 158 0.60 17.26 -23.15
C LEU A 158 1.41 18.02 -22.09
N ARG A 159 1.65 19.32 -22.30
CA ARG A 159 2.36 20.17 -21.32
C ARG A 159 1.64 20.21 -19.98
N THR A 160 0.31 20.30 -20.00
CA THR A 160 -0.50 20.32 -18.77
C THR A 160 -0.38 19.01 -18.01
N SER A 161 -0.43 17.87 -18.72
CA SER A 161 -0.24 16.55 -18.13
C SER A 161 1.18 16.36 -17.60
N GLU A 162 2.20 16.80 -18.33
CA GLU A 162 3.61 16.73 -17.92
C GLU A 162 3.88 17.57 -16.66
N MET A 163 3.40 18.82 -16.63
CA MET A 163 3.50 19.68 -15.45
C MET A 163 2.78 19.06 -14.24
N LYS A 164 1.59 18.49 -14.44
CA LYS A 164 0.84 17.81 -13.37
C LYS A 164 1.60 16.60 -12.83
N TYR A 165 2.14 15.77 -13.73
CA TYR A 165 2.99 14.63 -13.34
C TYR A 165 4.21 15.10 -12.55
N ARG A 166 4.97 16.08 -13.08
CA ARG A 166 6.17 16.60 -12.41
C ARG A 166 5.85 17.19 -11.05
N SER A 167 4.76 17.94 -10.93
CA SER A 167 4.33 18.51 -9.66
C SER A 167 4.00 17.42 -8.62
N LEU A 168 3.24 16.39 -8.98
CA LEU A 168 2.91 15.28 -8.07
C LEU A 168 4.13 14.44 -7.69
N PHE A 169 5.01 14.19 -8.66
CA PHE A 169 6.24 13.43 -8.47
C PHE A 169 7.20 14.17 -7.51
N GLU A 170 7.41 15.47 -7.73
CA GLU A 170 8.33 16.29 -6.94
C GLU A 170 7.80 16.71 -5.56
N SER A 171 6.48 16.86 -5.41
CA SER A 171 5.85 17.20 -4.12
C SER A 171 5.60 16.00 -3.22
N SER A 172 5.81 14.78 -3.71
CA SER A 172 5.70 13.56 -2.89
C SER A 172 6.71 13.60 -1.73
N PRO A 173 6.27 13.41 -0.48
CA PRO A 173 7.16 13.34 0.68
C PRO A 173 7.92 12.02 0.77
N ILE A 174 7.51 11.02 -0.02
CA ILE A 174 8.16 9.71 -0.11
C ILE A 174 9.19 9.76 -1.25
N ALA A 175 10.37 9.19 -1.01
CA ALA A 175 11.41 9.04 -2.02
C ALA A 175 10.95 8.07 -3.12
N ILE A 176 10.97 8.54 -4.37
CA ILE A 176 10.56 7.77 -5.54
C ILE A 176 11.74 7.68 -6.50
N LEU A 177 12.06 6.45 -6.90
CA LEU A 177 13.01 6.15 -7.96
C LEU A 177 12.28 5.48 -9.12
N VAL A 178 12.58 5.90 -10.35
CA VAL A 178 12.16 5.19 -11.56
C VAL A 178 13.39 4.52 -12.13
N LEU A 179 13.36 3.19 -12.22
CA LEU A 179 14.48 2.37 -12.63
C LEU A 179 14.19 1.70 -13.97
N ALA A 180 15.23 1.56 -14.78
CA ALA A 180 15.24 0.62 -15.89
C ALA A 180 15.39 -0.83 -15.36
N PRO A 181 15.03 -1.85 -16.16
CA PRO A 181 15.12 -3.26 -15.73
C PRO A 181 16.53 -3.71 -15.36
N ASN A 182 17.56 -3.00 -15.82
CA ASN A 182 18.97 -3.24 -15.51
C ASN A 182 19.45 -2.55 -14.23
N GLY A 183 18.57 -1.88 -13.47
CA GLY A 183 18.91 -1.17 -12.23
C GLY A 183 19.40 0.28 -12.42
N THR A 184 19.45 0.80 -13.65
CA THR A 184 19.81 2.21 -13.89
C THR A 184 18.67 3.16 -13.51
N ILE A 185 18.97 4.25 -12.80
CA ILE A 185 17.98 5.27 -12.41
C ILE A 185 17.63 6.14 -13.62
N LEU A 186 16.38 6.10 -14.05
CA LEU A 186 15.83 6.93 -15.12
C LEU A 186 15.35 8.29 -14.60
N ASP A 187 14.69 8.30 -13.44
CA ASP A 187 14.22 9.52 -12.79
C ASP A 187 14.20 9.35 -11.27
N ALA A 188 14.32 10.46 -10.55
CA ALA A 188 14.28 10.52 -9.09
C ALA A 188 13.63 11.84 -8.67
N ASN A 189 12.82 11.80 -7.60
CA ASN A 189 12.19 13.01 -7.08
C ASN A 189 13.07 13.72 -6.02
N SER A 190 12.67 14.92 -5.64
CA SER A 190 13.29 15.73 -4.60
C SER A 190 13.51 14.96 -3.28
N ALA A 191 12.50 14.18 -2.83
CA ALA A 191 12.58 13.38 -1.61
C ALA A 191 13.64 12.27 -1.70
N ALA A 192 13.83 11.64 -2.85
CA ALA A 192 14.93 10.70 -3.07
C ALA A 192 16.29 11.39 -3.00
N GLY A 193 16.40 12.60 -3.56
CA GLY A 193 17.60 13.42 -3.42
C GLY A 193 17.97 13.70 -1.95
N LEU A 194 16.98 14.13 -1.16
CA LEU A 194 17.15 14.36 0.28
C LEU A 194 17.55 13.07 1.02
N LEU A 195 16.92 11.94 0.71
CA LEU A 195 17.21 10.66 1.36
C LEU A 195 18.66 10.19 1.11
N PHE A 196 19.18 10.36 -0.10
CA PHE A 196 20.54 9.93 -0.46
C PHE A 196 21.59 11.05 -0.29
N GLY A 197 21.19 12.24 0.18
CA GLY A 197 22.09 13.38 0.36
C GLY A 197 22.68 13.93 -0.94
N ARG A 198 21.96 13.79 -2.06
CA ARG A 198 22.42 14.18 -3.41
C ARG A 198 21.31 14.94 -4.14
N ALA A 199 21.67 15.80 -5.09
CA ALA A 199 20.65 16.43 -5.94
C ALA A 199 19.94 15.37 -6.80
N ALA A 200 18.62 15.43 -6.93
CA ALA A 200 17.83 14.44 -7.66
C ALA A 200 18.27 14.30 -9.12
N GLU A 201 18.75 15.38 -9.73
CA GLU A 201 19.31 15.39 -11.09
C GLU A 201 20.58 14.55 -11.21
N THR A 202 21.42 14.51 -10.17
CA THR A 202 22.67 13.75 -10.17
C THR A 202 22.46 12.25 -10.01
N LEU A 203 21.29 11.84 -9.49
CA LEU A 203 20.93 10.44 -9.35
C LEU A 203 20.59 9.79 -10.70
N LYS A 204 20.20 10.59 -11.70
CA LYS A 204 19.86 10.08 -13.04
C LYS A 204 21.08 9.44 -13.70
N SER A 205 20.85 8.31 -14.35
CA SER A 205 21.88 7.49 -15.02
C SER A 205 22.88 6.79 -14.09
N MET A 206 22.76 6.94 -12.76
CA MET A 206 23.51 6.12 -11.81
C MET A 206 22.91 4.72 -11.70
N ALA A 207 23.73 3.73 -11.34
CA ALA A 207 23.22 2.43 -10.94
C ALA A 207 22.67 2.52 -9.52
N VAL A 208 21.47 1.97 -9.27
CA VAL A 208 20.89 1.98 -7.92
C VAL A 208 21.77 1.21 -6.92
N ALA A 209 22.51 0.20 -7.40
CA ALA A 209 23.52 -0.54 -6.64
C ALA A 209 24.55 0.35 -5.94
N ASP A 210 24.94 1.47 -6.56
CA ASP A 210 25.96 2.38 -6.02
C ASP A 210 25.43 3.18 -4.82
N LEU A 211 24.10 3.27 -4.69
CA LEU A 211 23.44 4.00 -3.60
C LEU A 211 23.06 3.07 -2.43
N VAL A 212 22.52 1.88 -2.75
CA VAL A 212 21.96 0.97 -1.72
C VAL A 212 22.79 -0.30 -1.50
N GLY A 213 23.82 -0.54 -2.32
CA GLY A 213 24.59 -1.77 -2.35
C GLY A 213 23.95 -2.87 -3.22
N LYS A 214 24.77 -3.77 -3.76
CA LYS A 214 24.32 -4.86 -4.66
C LYS A 214 23.29 -5.80 -4.03
N GLU A 215 23.40 -6.07 -2.73
CA GLU A 215 22.45 -6.94 -2.02
C GLU A 215 21.06 -6.29 -1.93
N SER A 216 21.01 -4.97 -1.68
CA SER A 216 19.76 -4.22 -1.59
C SER A 216 19.15 -3.99 -2.98
N GLU A 217 19.95 -3.80 -4.03
CA GLU A 217 19.49 -3.71 -5.42
C GLU A 217 18.68 -4.95 -5.83
N GLN A 218 19.18 -6.14 -5.52
CA GLN A 218 18.45 -7.39 -5.77
C GLN A 218 17.08 -7.37 -5.10
N LYS A 219 17.00 -6.88 -3.86
CA LYS A 219 15.72 -6.71 -3.17
C LYS A 219 14.81 -5.71 -3.91
N LEU A 220 15.32 -4.61 -4.46
CA LEU A 220 14.49 -3.65 -5.22
C LEU A 220 13.97 -4.20 -6.55
N LEU A 221 14.75 -5.04 -7.23
CA LEU A 221 14.44 -5.54 -8.58
C LEU A 221 13.65 -6.86 -8.59
N ILE A 222 13.75 -7.70 -7.55
CA ILE A 222 13.22 -9.08 -7.55
C ILE A 222 11.73 -9.16 -7.11
N PHE A 223 11.14 -8.13 -6.49
CA PHE A 223 9.78 -8.17 -5.92
C PHE A 223 8.62 -8.06 -6.94
N SER A 224 8.67 -8.83 -8.04
CA SER A 224 7.54 -9.04 -8.94
C SER A 224 6.76 -10.34 -8.69
N HIS A 225 7.29 -11.26 -7.88
CA HIS A 225 6.65 -12.55 -7.65
C HIS A 225 6.31 -12.72 -6.18
N LYS A 226 5.01 -12.58 -5.89
CA LYS A 226 4.12 -13.41 -5.06
C LYS A 226 4.72 -14.38 -4.01
N ASP A 227 5.85 -14.06 -3.39
CA ASP A 227 6.46 -14.89 -2.36
C ASP A 227 6.58 -14.15 -1.03
N ASN A 228 6.14 -14.85 0.00
CA ASN A 228 5.75 -14.32 1.29
C ASN A 228 6.71 -14.87 2.34
N SER A 229 7.82 -14.19 2.61
CA SER A 229 8.45 -14.27 3.94
C SER A 229 9.61 -13.28 4.16
N GLN A 230 9.37 -12.38 5.12
CA GLN A 230 10.25 -11.99 6.23
C GLN A 230 11.27 -10.84 6.12
N GLN A 231 11.66 -10.30 4.97
CA GLN A 231 12.44 -9.04 4.97
C GLN A 231 11.99 -8.05 3.89
N ARG A 232 11.06 -7.17 4.27
CA ARG A 232 10.58 -6.05 3.44
C ARG A 232 11.38 -4.77 3.61
N PHE A 233 12.58 -4.83 4.18
CA PHE A 233 13.37 -3.62 4.43
C PHE A 233 14.85 -3.89 4.26
N PHE A 234 15.60 -2.84 3.94
CA PHE A 234 17.04 -2.83 3.95
C PHE A 234 17.55 -1.64 4.75
N VAL A 235 18.81 -1.71 5.17
CA VAL A 235 19.46 -0.66 5.95
C VAL A 235 20.34 0.15 5.02
N LEU A 236 20.11 1.46 4.99
CA LEU A 236 20.97 2.42 4.32
C LEU A 236 21.87 3.05 5.38
N ASN A 237 23.18 2.79 5.28
CA ASN A 237 24.16 3.47 6.11
C ASN A 237 24.52 4.79 5.43
N LEU A 238 24.18 5.90 6.08
CA LEU A 238 24.55 7.23 5.64
C LEU A 238 26.04 7.49 5.96
N GLY A 239 26.66 8.38 5.19
CA GLY A 239 28.09 8.70 5.33
C GLY A 239 28.48 9.35 6.67
N ASP A 240 27.49 9.78 7.45
CA ASP A 240 27.66 10.29 8.82
C ASP A 240 27.66 9.17 9.89
N GLY A 241 27.53 7.91 9.49
CA GLY A 241 27.47 6.74 10.37
C GLY A 241 26.07 6.41 10.89
N SER A 242 25.04 7.18 10.54
CA SER A 242 23.65 6.87 10.89
C SER A 242 23.06 5.80 9.96
N ALA A 243 22.16 4.97 10.49
CA ALA A 243 21.51 3.90 9.76
C ALA A 243 20.01 4.20 9.59
N VAL A 244 19.54 4.19 8.35
CA VAL A 244 18.13 4.41 7.99
C VAL A 244 17.50 3.11 7.51
N TYR A 245 16.37 2.75 8.07
CA TYR A 245 15.59 1.58 7.66
C TYR A 245 14.60 1.97 6.57
N LEU A 246 14.73 1.35 5.40
CA LEU A 246 13.90 1.65 4.23
C LEU A 246 13.06 0.44 3.82
N GLU A 247 11.75 0.65 3.67
CA GLU A 247 10.80 -0.31 3.12
C GLU A 247 10.52 0.02 1.65
N PRO A 248 11.04 -0.78 0.69
CA PRO A 248 10.77 -0.56 -0.73
C PRO A 248 9.41 -1.14 -1.16
N THR A 249 8.69 -0.38 -2.00
CA THR A 249 7.50 -0.84 -2.71
C THR A 249 7.71 -0.69 -4.21
N PRO A 250 8.24 -1.73 -4.90
CA PRO A 250 8.42 -1.71 -6.34
C PRO A 250 7.11 -1.99 -7.08
N THR A 251 6.83 -1.19 -8.10
CA THR A 251 5.69 -1.31 -9.00
C THR A 251 6.19 -1.29 -10.44
N GLN A 252 5.85 -2.32 -11.22
CA GLN A 252 6.20 -2.33 -12.65
C GLN A 252 5.19 -1.49 -13.44
N VAL A 253 5.72 -0.59 -14.25
CA VAL A 253 4.94 0.25 -15.17
C VAL A 253 5.40 -0.06 -16.59
N ARG A 254 4.45 -0.46 -17.44
CA ARG A 254 4.68 -0.65 -18.88
C ARG A 254 4.25 0.59 -19.63
N ASP A 255 5.10 1.07 -20.52
CA ASP A 255 4.74 2.15 -21.43
C ASP A 255 3.89 1.64 -22.62
N SER A 256 3.44 2.55 -23.48
CA SER A 256 2.68 2.23 -24.70
C SER A 256 3.47 1.44 -25.76
N GLN A 257 4.78 1.31 -25.59
CA GLN A 257 5.71 0.59 -26.47
C GLN A 257 6.18 -0.74 -25.85
N ASP A 258 5.56 -1.19 -24.75
CA ASP A 258 5.89 -2.38 -23.97
C ASP A 258 7.28 -2.35 -23.29
N ASN A 259 7.87 -1.17 -23.12
CA ASN A 259 9.06 -1.02 -22.28
C ASN A 259 8.65 -1.12 -20.81
N ILE A 260 9.34 -1.98 -20.06
CA ILE A 260 9.13 -2.16 -18.63
C ILE A 260 10.01 -1.15 -17.89
N THR A 261 9.39 -0.37 -17.01
CA THR A 261 10.07 0.45 -16.01
C THR A 261 9.63 0.02 -14.62
N ILE A 262 10.49 0.20 -13.62
CA ILE A 262 10.22 -0.18 -12.24
C ILE A 262 10.21 1.09 -11.41
N GLN A 263 9.03 1.48 -10.92
CA GLN A 263 8.92 2.57 -9.95
C GLN A 263 9.06 2.00 -8.55
N VAL A 264 9.99 2.54 -7.76
CA VAL A 264 10.22 2.10 -6.39
C VAL A 264 9.97 3.25 -5.43
N LEU A 265 9.01 3.05 -4.52
CA LEU A 265 8.79 3.96 -3.39
C LEU A 265 9.63 3.48 -2.22
N LEU A 266 10.41 4.37 -1.61
CA LEU A 266 11.27 4.09 -0.45
C LEU A 266 10.72 4.80 0.78
N ARG A 267 10.06 4.04 1.67
CA ARG A 267 9.50 4.56 2.91
C ARG A 267 10.50 4.43 4.04
N ASN A 268 10.83 5.53 4.72
CA ASN A 268 11.62 5.50 5.95
C ASN A 268 10.74 4.99 7.10
N VAL A 269 11.17 3.88 7.73
CA VAL A 269 10.46 3.22 8.84
C VAL A 269 11.30 3.16 10.12
N THR A 270 12.34 4.00 10.19
CA THR A 270 13.32 3.99 11.29
C THR A 270 12.65 4.31 12.64
N GLN A 271 11.79 5.34 12.68
CA GLN A 271 11.14 5.76 13.91
C GLN A 271 10.14 4.70 14.41
N GLU A 272 9.31 4.16 13.53
CA GLU A 272 8.36 3.10 13.88
C GLU A 272 9.09 1.86 14.39
N ARG A 273 10.24 1.52 13.79
CA ARG A 273 11.09 0.41 14.26
C ARG A 273 11.67 0.67 15.63
N HIS A 274 12.21 1.86 15.89
CA HIS A 274 12.70 2.21 17.22
C HIS A 274 11.60 2.19 18.27
N GLN A 275 10.40 2.68 17.93
CA GLN A 275 9.24 2.60 18.82
C GLN A 275 8.83 1.15 19.10
N GLN A 276 8.72 0.31 18.07
CA GLN A 276 8.41 -1.11 18.23
C GLN A 276 9.48 -1.85 19.05
N ALA A 277 10.76 -1.59 18.78
CA ALA A 277 11.86 -2.17 19.55
C ALA A 277 11.84 -1.70 21.00
N GLY A 278 11.58 -0.42 21.24
CA GLY A 278 11.44 0.15 22.58
C GLY A 278 10.28 -0.45 23.36
N LEU A 279 9.12 -0.63 22.72
CA LEU A 279 7.96 -1.30 23.32
C LEU A 279 8.28 -2.76 23.68
N LYS A 280 8.95 -3.50 22.80
CA LYS A 280 9.38 -4.88 23.09
C LYS A 280 10.36 -4.93 24.25
N ALA A 281 11.35 -4.03 24.29
CA ALA A 281 12.31 -3.95 25.38
C ALA A 281 11.63 -3.58 26.72
N TYR A 282 10.66 -2.68 26.68
CA TYR A 282 9.87 -2.31 27.86
C TYR A 282 9.01 -3.47 28.37
N ALA A 283 8.34 -4.20 27.48
CA ALA A 283 7.58 -5.40 27.83
C ALA A 283 8.49 -6.46 28.47
N ALA A 284 9.69 -6.68 27.92
CA ALA A 284 10.70 -7.56 28.50
C ALA A 284 11.08 -7.12 29.91
N TYR A 285 11.38 -5.83 30.09
CA TYR A 285 11.75 -5.25 31.39
C TYR A 285 10.65 -5.45 32.43
N VAL A 286 9.38 -5.17 32.09
CA VAL A 286 8.24 -5.35 32.99
C VAL A 286 8.07 -6.82 33.37
N LEU A 287 8.21 -7.74 32.41
CA LEU A 287 8.11 -9.18 32.68
C LEU A 287 9.23 -9.68 33.61
N HIS A 288 10.47 -9.22 33.41
CA HIS A 288 11.58 -9.53 34.31
C HIS A 288 11.35 -8.95 35.71
N ALA A 289 10.95 -7.69 35.81
CA ALA A 289 10.67 -7.06 37.10
C ALA A 289 9.53 -7.78 37.86
N GLN A 290 8.49 -8.24 37.15
CA GLN A 290 7.43 -9.05 37.76
C GLN A 290 7.94 -10.39 38.29
N GLU A 291 8.86 -11.04 37.59
CA GLU A 291 9.45 -12.30 38.05
C GLU A 291 10.34 -12.11 39.28
N ASP A 292 11.16 -11.06 39.29
CA ASP A 292 12.00 -10.70 40.44
C ASP A 292 11.15 -10.39 41.67
N GLU A 293 10.05 -9.67 41.49
CA GLU A 293 9.12 -9.37 42.57
C GLU A 293 8.41 -10.63 43.08
N ARG A 294 7.98 -11.53 42.20
CA ARG A 294 7.45 -12.84 42.61
C ARG A 294 8.47 -13.65 43.39
N GLN A 295 9.74 -13.62 43.00
CA GLN A 295 10.83 -14.26 43.73
C GLN A 295 11.06 -13.62 45.10
N ARG A 296 10.99 -12.29 45.21
CA ARG A 296 11.11 -11.58 46.48
C ARG A 296 9.99 -11.96 47.44
N ILE A 297 8.73 -11.89 46.98
CA ILE A 297 7.55 -12.24 47.79
C ILE A 297 7.59 -13.71 48.23
N ALA A 298 7.93 -14.65 47.33
CA ALA A 298 8.02 -16.06 47.68
C ALA A 298 9.06 -16.33 48.77
N ARG A 299 10.21 -15.64 48.72
CA ARG A 299 11.25 -15.73 49.75
C ARG A 299 10.81 -15.13 51.08
N GLU A 300 10.25 -13.93 51.10
CA GLU A 300 9.76 -13.28 52.33
C GLU A 300 8.69 -14.14 53.02
N LEU A 301 7.75 -14.69 52.26
CA LEU A 301 6.74 -15.60 52.79
C LEU A 301 7.36 -16.87 53.39
N HIS A 302 8.33 -17.47 52.69
CA HIS A 302 8.96 -18.70 53.12
C HIS A 302 9.83 -18.51 54.36
N ASP A 303 10.71 -17.50 54.35
CA ASP A 303 11.75 -17.35 55.34
C ASP A 303 11.27 -16.64 56.60
N GLU A 304 10.38 -15.66 56.50
CA GLU A 304 9.90 -14.93 57.68
C GLU A 304 8.57 -15.49 58.18
N THR A 305 7.56 -15.56 57.31
CA THR A 305 6.19 -15.85 57.73
C THR A 305 5.99 -17.32 58.08
N ILE A 306 6.38 -18.25 57.18
CA ILE A 306 6.20 -19.69 57.39
C ILE A 306 7.07 -20.19 58.55
N GLN A 307 8.32 -19.75 58.66
CA GLN A 307 9.19 -20.16 59.77
C GLN A 307 8.65 -19.70 61.13
N THR A 308 8.11 -18.48 61.21
CA THR A 308 7.50 -17.96 62.45
C THR A 308 6.27 -18.78 62.86
N LEU A 309 5.42 -19.16 61.91
CA LEU A 309 4.25 -20.01 62.19
C LEU A 309 4.63 -21.44 62.58
N VAL A 310 5.68 -22.00 61.97
CA VAL A 310 6.23 -23.31 62.39
C VAL A 310 6.75 -23.25 63.82
N LEU A 311 7.41 -22.14 64.21
CA LEU A 311 7.82 -21.93 65.60
C LEU A 311 6.60 -21.82 66.53
N LEU A 312 5.52 -21.16 66.10
CA LEU A 312 4.27 -21.10 66.87
C LEU A 312 3.66 -22.50 67.06
N CYS A 313 3.59 -23.33 66.02
CA CYS A 313 3.14 -24.72 66.14
C CYS A 313 3.97 -25.49 67.17
N ARG A 314 5.31 -25.34 67.15
CA ARG A 314 6.20 -25.98 68.14
C ARG A 314 5.96 -25.48 69.57
N ARG A 315 5.70 -24.18 69.75
CA ARG A 315 5.37 -23.61 71.08
C ARG A 315 4.03 -24.16 71.59
N LEU A 316 3.02 -24.25 70.72
CA LEU A 316 1.73 -24.86 71.06
C LEU A 316 1.90 -26.35 71.41
N ASP A 317 2.72 -27.09 70.67
CA ASP A 317 3.06 -28.48 70.96
C ASP A 317 3.74 -28.66 72.33
N ASN A 318 4.66 -27.76 72.68
CA ASN A 318 5.33 -27.79 73.99
C ASN A 318 4.35 -27.55 75.14
N VAL A 319 3.44 -26.57 75.04
CA VAL A 319 2.40 -26.34 76.06
C VAL A 319 1.42 -27.52 76.11
N LEU A 320 1.06 -28.06 74.95
CA LEU A 320 0.28 -29.28 74.84
C LEU A 320 1.05 -30.52 75.29
N SER A 321 2.33 -30.46 75.65
CA SER A 321 3.04 -31.63 76.21
C SER A 321 2.93 -31.69 77.74
N THR A 322 2.64 -30.56 78.40
CA THR A 322 2.40 -30.46 79.87
C THR A 322 0.92 -30.66 80.22
N ARG A 323 0.24 -31.63 79.58
CA ARG A 323 -1.23 -31.79 79.62
C ARG A 323 -1.80 -32.03 81.02
N ASP A 324 -1.04 -32.69 81.87
CA ASP A 324 -1.49 -33.12 83.21
C ASP A 324 -1.77 -31.95 84.16
N SER A 325 -1.38 -30.72 83.80
CA SER A 325 -1.56 -29.50 84.59
C SER A 325 -2.60 -28.52 84.01
N LEU A 326 -3.28 -28.88 82.91
CA LEU A 326 -4.19 -27.96 82.19
C LEU A 326 -5.64 -28.44 82.24
N PRO A 327 -6.63 -27.53 82.41
CA PRO A 327 -8.04 -27.86 82.27
C PRO A 327 -8.38 -28.39 80.87
N GLN A 328 -9.29 -29.38 80.78
CA GLN A 328 -9.66 -30.02 79.51
C GLN A 328 -10.13 -29.04 78.43
N LEU A 329 -10.87 -27.99 78.82
CA LEU A 329 -11.33 -26.93 77.91
C LEU A 329 -10.15 -26.19 77.25
N VAL A 330 -9.10 -25.88 78.01
CA VAL A 330 -7.89 -25.21 77.52
C VAL A 330 -7.14 -26.10 76.53
N ILE A 331 -7.12 -27.42 76.75
CA ILE A 331 -6.49 -28.38 75.84
C ILE A 331 -7.22 -28.41 74.48
N VAL A 332 -8.55 -28.33 74.48
CA VAL A 332 -9.36 -28.30 73.25
C VAL A 332 -9.05 -27.03 72.44
N GLU A 333 -9.10 -25.86 73.08
CA GLU A 333 -8.79 -24.56 72.46
C GLU A 333 -7.36 -24.53 71.88
N LEU A 334 -6.36 -25.03 72.63
CA LEU A 334 -4.98 -25.09 72.15
C LEU A 334 -4.80 -26.04 70.95
N ARG A 335 -5.54 -27.16 70.90
CA ARG A 335 -5.51 -28.07 69.75
C ARG A 335 -6.16 -27.44 68.53
N GLU A 336 -7.25 -26.70 68.71
CA GLU A 336 -7.91 -25.99 67.63
C GLU A 336 -7.00 -24.88 67.08
N ALA A 337 -6.40 -24.06 67.95
CA ALA A 337 -5.42 -23.06 67.56
C ALA A 337 -4.22 -23.67 66.81
N ARG A 338 -3.71 -24.83 67.26
CA ARG A 338 -2.65 -25.57 66.56
C ARG A 338 -3.09 -26.00 65.18
N LYS A 339 -4.28 -26.58 65.06
CA LYS A 339 -4.84 -27.06 63.79
C LYS A 339 -5.01 -25.90 62.80
N THR A 340 -5.60 -24.79 63.24
CA THR A 340 -5.74 -23.58 62.41
C THR A 340 -4.38 -23.03 61.97
N THR A 341 -3.38 -23.02 62.86
CA THR A 341 -2.02 -22.58 62.51
C THR A 341 -1.38 -23.51 61.47
N GLU A 342 -1.59 -24.82 61.59
CA GLU A 342 -1.10 -25.82 60.63
C GLU A 342 -1.76 -25.67 59.26
N GLU A 343 -3.06 -25.41 59.22
CA GLU A 343 -3.80 -25.10 57.98
C GLU A 343 -3.25 -23.84 57.31
N VAL A 344 -3.05 -22.75 58.05
CA VAL A 344 -2.44 -21.50 57.52
C VAL A 344 -1.03 -21.74 56.98
N VAL A 345 -0.22 -22.53 57.66
CA VAL A 345 1.13 -22.91 57.18
C VAL A 345 1.04 -23.67 55.85
N LYS A 346 0.08 -24.60 55.73
CA LYS A 346 -0.13 -25.35 54.48
C LYS A 346 -0.52 -24.41 53.34
N ASP A 347 -1.50 -23.53 53.57
CA ASP A 347 -2.00 -22.58 52.58
C ASP A 347 -0.91 -21.60 52.13
N LEU A 348 -0.10 -21.08 53.06
CA LEU A 348 1.01 -20.19 52.73
C LEU A 348 2.12 -20.91 51.96
N ARG A 349 2.43 -22.18 52.26
CA ARG A 349 3.38 -22.96 51.45
C ARG A 349 2.83 -23.18 50.04
N ASP A 350 1.53 -23.47 49.91
CA ASP A 350 0.89 -23.64 48.60
C ASP A 350 0.94 -22.33 47.79
N PHE A 351 0.70 -21.19 48.45
CA PHE A 351 0.78 -19.86 47.84
C PHE A 351 2.21 -19.48 47.42
N ALA A 352 3.20 -19.68 48.29
CA ALA A 352 4.61 -19.43 47.98
C ALA A 352 5.10 -20.31 46.81
N ARG A 353 4.69 -21.58 46.78
CA ARG A 353 4.99 -22.50 45.66
C ARG A 353 4.35 -22.05 44.34
N ALA A 354 3.14 -21.48 44.38
CA ALA A 354 2.48 -20.94 43.19
C ALA A 354 3.18 -19.69 42.64
N LEU A 355 3.73 -18.85 43.52
CA LEU A 355 4.49 -17.66 43.17
C LEU A 355 5.79 -18.01 42.44
N ARG A 356 6.64 -18.88 43.00
CA ARG A 356 7.85 -19.41 42.34
C ARG A 356 8.31 -20.67 43.08
N PRO A 357 8.36 -21.85 42.44
CA PRO A 357 8.79 -23.06 43.13
C PRO A 357 10.29 -22.97 43.45
N PRO A 358 10.72 -23.11 44.73
CA PRO A 358 12.15 -23.22 45.07
C PRO A 358 12.83 -24.39 44.35
N ILE A 359 12.05 -25.43 44.04
CA ILE A 359 12.48 -26.62 43.31
C ILE A 359 13.04 -26.31 41.92
N LEU A 360 12.68 -25.17 41.32
CA LEU A 360 13.22 -24.73 40.03
C LEU A 360 14.65 -24.24 40.17
N ASP A 361 14.94 -23.50 41.24
CA ASP A 361 16.29 -23.03 41.51
C ASP A 361 17.19 -24.23 41.86
N ASP A 362 16.73 -25.11 42.76
CA ASP A 362 17.54 -26.19 43.32
C ASP A 362 17.66 -27.41 42.37
N LEU A 363 16.54 -27.86 41.78
CA LEU A 363 16.45 -29.12 41.03
C LEU A 363 16.20 -28.94 39.53
N GLY A 364 16.01 -27.71 39.04
CA GLY A 364 15.88 -27.40 37.62
C GLY A 364 14.51 -27.70 37.01
N ILE A 365 14.42 -27.56 35.68
CA ILE A 365 13.15 -27.53 34.96
C ILE A 365 12.37 -28.85 35.01
N VAL A 366 13.04 -30.00 34.90
CA VAL A 366 12.37 -31.31 34.85
C VAL A 366 11.67 -31.62 36.17
N ALA A 367 12.37 -31.47 37.29
CA ALA A 367 11.80 -31.68 38.62
C ALA A 367 10.62 -30.73 38.88
N SER A 368 10.74 -29.48 38.44
CA SER A 368 9.71 -28.45 38.61
C SER A 368 8.45 -28.76 37.82
N VAL A 369 8.59 -29.11 36.54
CA VAL A 369 7.45 -29.48 35.70
C VAL A 369 6.83 -30.79 36.19
N ARG A 370 7.63 -31.75 36.65
CA ARG A 370 7.12 -32.99 37.26
C ARG A 370 6.23 -32.69 38.44
N ARG A 371 6.69 -31.81 39.35
CA ARG A 371 5.89 -31.39 40.50
C ARG A 371 4.61 -30.67 40.07
N LEU A 372 4.71 -29.78 39.09
CA LEU A 372 3.57 -29.05 38.56
C LEU A 372 2.50 -29.99 37.97
N VAL A 373 2.91 -31.03 37.22
CA VAL A 373 2.01 -32.05 36.66
C VAL A 373 1.36 -32.90 37.76
N LEU A 374 2.10 -33.26 38.81
CA LEU A 374 1.55 -33.97 39.97
C LEU A 374 0.50 -33.12 40.71
N ASP A 375 0.83 -31.87 41.02
CA ASP A 375 -0.09 -30.95 41.70
C ASP A 375 -1.36 -30.70 40.84
N PHE A 376 -1.21 -30.65 39.51
CA PHE A 376 -2.34 -30.57 38.58
C PHE A 376 -3.22 -31.82 38.65
N ALA A 377 -2.64 -33.01 38.64
CA ALA A 377 -3.38 -34.27 38.70
C ALA A 377 -4.15 -34.42 40.02
N GLU A 378 -3.53 -34.05 41.15
CA GLU A 378 -4.16 -34.06 42.48
C GLU A 378 -5.37 -33.11 42.58
N ARG A 379 -5.27 -31.91 42.00
CA ARG A 379 -6.33 -30.89 42.08
C ARG A 379 -7.48 -31.11 41.09
N SER A 380 -7.17 -31.56 39.87
CA SER A 380 -8.13 -31.63 38.77
C SER A 380 -8.77 -33.01 38.58
N SER A 381 -8.25 -34.05 39.26
CA SER A 381 -8.59 -35.47 39.01
C SER A 381 -8.32 -35.95 37.57
N LEU A 382 -7.53 -35.19 36.80
CA LEU A 382 -7.13 -35.50 35.42
C LEU A 382 -5.83 -36.31 35.41
N LYS A 383 -5.63 -37.14 34.37
CA LYS A 383 -4.34 -37.83 34.20
C LYS A 383 -3.32 -36.88 33.59
N GLY A 384 -2.28 -36.55 34.35
CA GLY A 384 -1.12 -35.81 33.86
C GLY A 384 0.11 -36.72 33.75
N GLN A 385 0.85 -36.63 32.64
CA GLN A 385 2.10 -37.37 32.43
C GLN A 385 3.23 -36.42 32.00
N LEU A 386 4.45 -36.73 32.44
CA LEU A 386 5.68 -36.06 32.02
C LEU A 386 6.64 -37.07 31.39
N GLU A 387 7.02 -36.81 30.15
CA GLU A 387 8.06 -37.53 29.42
C GLU A 387 9.30 -36.65 29.23
N VAL A 388 10.48 -37.24 29.39
CA VAL A 388 11.76 -36.58 29.16
C VAL A 388 12.52 -37.34 28.09
N VAL A 389 12.98 -36.62 27.07
CA VAL A 389 13.69 -37.18 25.91
C VAL A 389 15.07 -36.52 25.81
N GLY A 390 16.11 -37.34 25.73
CA GLY A 390 17.50 -36.89 25.75
C GLY A 390 18.11 -36.89 27.15
N GLU A 391 19.35 -36.44 27.24
CA GLU A 391 20.06 -36.32 28.52
C GLU A 391 19.63 -35.05 29.25
N GLU A 392 19.12 -35.20 30.47
CA GLU A 392 18.72 -34.09 31.32
C GLU A 392 19.93 -33.22 31.68
N ARG A 393 19.79 -31.91 31.48
CA ARG A 393 20.82 -30.92 31.81
C ARG A 393 20.21 -29.63 32.30
N ARG A 394 20.98 -28.86 33.10
CA ARG A 394 20.58 -27.52 33.51
C ARG A 394 20.54 -26.59 32.30
N LEU A 395 19.49 -25.79 32.22
CA LEU A 395 19.38 -24.73 31.21
C LEU A 395 19.82 -23.40 31.84
N PRO A 396 20.14 -22.37 31.02
CA PRO A 396 20.28 -21.02 31.55
C PRO A 396 19.06 -20.64 32.39
N ARG A 397 19.28 -19.93 33.50
CA ARG A 397 18.24 -19.62 34.49
C ARG A 397 16.98 -19.00 33.86
N ASP A 398 17.15 -18.06 32.95
CA ASP A 398 16.05 -17.40 32.25
C ASP A 398 15.24 -18.36 31.37
N ALA A 399 15.91 -19.36 30.77
CA ALA A 399 15.24 -20.41 30.00
C ALA A 399 14.43 -21.36 30.91
N GLU A 400 14.98 -21.77 32.06
CA GLU A 400 14.25 -22.59 33.05
C GLU A 400 12.99 -21.88 33.56
N ILE A 401 13.13 -20.61 33.98
CA ILE A 401 12.00 -19.78 34.42
C ILE A 401 10.98 -19.61 33.29
N GLY A 402 11.46 -19.27 32.09
CA GLY A 402 10.64 -19.08 30.90
C GLY A 402 9.75 -20.27 30.58
N MET A 403 10.37 -21.44 30.43
CA MET A 403 9.69 -22.70 30.14
C MET A 403 8.75 -23.10 31.28
N PHE A 404 9.15 -22.90 32.54
CA PHE A 404 8.30 -23.20 33.68
C PHE A 404 7.02 -22.35 33.69
N ARG A 405 7.12 -21.05 33.41
CA ARG A 405 5.95 -20.16 33.33
C ARG A 405 5.02 -20.52 32.17
N ILE A 406 5.59 -20.91 31.03
CA ILE A 406 4.80 -21.42 29.90
C ILE A 406 4.08 -22.70 30.30
N ALA A 407 4.74 -23.64 30.97
CA ALA A 407 4.10 -24.84 31.49
C ALA A 407 2.98 -24.54 32.48
N GLN A 408 3.22 -23.63 33.44
CA GLN A 408 2.23 -23.22 34.44
C GLN A 408 0.96 -22.66 33.78
N GLU A 409 1.12 -21.73 32.85
CA GLU A 409 0.00 -21.12 32.13
C GLU A 409 -0.72 -22.15 31.23
N ALA A 410 0.02 -23.04 30.58
CA ALA A 410 -0.56 -24.11 29.77
C ALA A 410 -1.41 -25.07 30.60
N LEU A 411 -0.91 -25.52 31.75
CA LEU A 411 -1.66 -26.41 32.66
C LEU A 411 -2.90 -25.72 33.21
N TRP A 412 -2.80 -24.44 33.56
CA TRP A 412 -3.94 -23.63 34.00
C TRP A 412 -5.01 -23.50 32.90
N ASN A 413 -4.59 -23.29 31.65
CA ASN A 413 -5.50 -23.26 30.51
C ASN A 413 -6.22 -24.59 30.31
N VAL A 414 -5.53 -25.71 30.49
CA VAL A 414 -6.16 -27.03 30.39
C VAL A 414 -7.18 -27.22 31.51
N GLU A 415 -6.82 -26.89 32.75
CA GLU A 415 -7.72 -27.00 33.92
C GLU A 415 -9.01 -26.19 33.73
N ARG A 416 -8.91 -24.95 33.23
CA ARG A 416 -10.05 -24.03 33.15
C ARG A 416 -10.84 -24.09 31.84
N HIS A 417 -10.21 -24.48 30.73
CA HIS A 417 -10.79 -24.25 29.40
C HIS A 417 -10.90 -25.52 28.54
N SER A 418 -10.11 -26.56 28.78
CA SER A 418 -10.05 -27.69 27.84
C SER A 418 -11.16 -28.72 27.99
N ARG A 419 -11.74 -28.90 29.19
CA ARG A 419 -12.54 -30.10 29.53
C ARG A 419 -11.85 -31.41 29.12
N ALA A 420 -10.52 -31.43 29.13
CA ALA A 420 -9.72 -32.61 28.82
C ALA A 420 -9.88 -33.66 29.93
N THR A 421 -9.53 -34.90 29.59
CA THR A 421 -9.41 -36.01 30.55
C THR A 421 -7.95 -36.37 30.81
N GLU A 422 -7.07 -36.07 29.85
CA GLU A 422 -5.66 -36.43 29.91
C GLU A 422 -4.78 -35.30 29.32
N MET A 423 -3.58 -35.14 29.89
CA MET A 423 -2.53 -34.25 29.41
C MET A 423 -1.17 -34.96 29.41
N LEU A 424 -0.39 -34.68 28.37
CA LEU A 424 1.02 -35.07 28.27
C LEU A 424 1.91 -33.83 28.14
N VAL A 425 2.94 -33.75 28.98
CA VAL A 425 4.06 -32.82 28.84
C VAL A 425 5.29 -33.60 28.41
N THR A 426 5.95 -33.17 27.35
CA THR A 426 7.20 -33.76 26.87
C THR A 426 8.29 -32.69 26.87
N ILE A 427 9.41 -32.94 27.54
CA ILE A 427 10.61 -32.09 27.51
C ILE A 427 11.69 -32.82 26.72
N THR A 428 12.18 -32.19 25.64
CA THR A 428 13.26 -32.74 24.81
C THR A 428 14.51 -31.87 24.93
N PHE A 429 15.63 -32.47 25.32
CA PHE A 429 16.94 -31.84 25.30
C PHE A 429 17.67 -32.22 24.01
N ALA A 430 17.69 -31.30 23.04
CA ALA A 430 18.48 -31.43 21.81
C ALA A 430 19.83 -30.71 21.99
N GLU A 431 20.77 -30.92 21.07
CA GLU A 431 22.15 -30.42 21.17
C GLU A 431 22.25 -28.90 21.37
N TYR A 432 21.44 -28.12 20.64
CA TYR A 432 21.45 -26.64 20.63
C TYR A 432 20.11 -25.99 21.03
N GLU A 433 19.12 -26.78 21.45
CA GLU A 433 17.85 -26.23 21.93
C GLU A 433 17.16 -27.15 22.94
N ALA A 434 16.37 -26.57 23.84
CA ALA A 434 15.43 -27.28 24.68
C ALA A 434 14.02 -27.08 24.12
N ARG A 435 13.26 -28.16 23.98
CA ARG A 435 11.87 -28.13 23.51
C ARG A 435 10.93 -28.63 24.59
N MET A 436 9.76 -28.01 24.70
CA MET A 436 8.68 -28.49 25.55
C MET A 436 7.38 -28.49 24.78
N ASN A 437 6.72 -29.64 24.75
CA ASN A 437 5.42 -29.84 24.13
C ASN A 437 4.40 -30.18 25.21
N ILE A 438 3.25 -29.53 25.19
CA ILE A 438 2.14 -29.74 26.12
C ILE A 438 0.91 -30.04 25.30
N ARG A 439 0.34 -31.22 25.48
CA ARG A 439 -0.81 -31.72 24.72
C ARG A 439 -1.93 -32.14 25.63
N ASP A 440 -3.15 -31.70 25.33
CA ASP A 440 -4.38 -32.18 25.95
C ASP A 440 -5.31 -32.86 24.92
N ASN A 441 -6.27 -33.63 25.42
CA ASN A 441 -7.31 -34.28 24.61
C ASN A 441 -8.70 -33.61 24.73
N GLY A 442 -8.72 -32.33 25.08
CA GLY A 442 -9.96 -31.59 25.35
C GLY A 442 -10.72 -31.12 24.12
N ILE A 443 -11.58 -30.12 24.31
CA ILE A 443 -12.48 -29.60 23.29
C ILE A 443 -11.78 -28.84 22.17
N GLY A 444 -10.52 -28.42 22.34
CA GLY A 444 -9.79 -27.62 21.37
C GLY A 444 -10.50 -26.30 20.97
N PHE A 445 -9.91 -25.56 20.04
CA PHE A 445 -10.46 -24.29 19.55
C PHE A 445 -9.89 -23.91 18.18
N HIS A 446 -10.50 -22.92 17.52
CA HIS A 446 -9.95 -22.35 16.28
C HIS A 446 -8.79 -21.39 16.58
N VAL A 447 -7.60 -21.71 16.05
CA VAL A 447 -6.42 -20.84 16.09
C VAL A 447 -6.55 -19.79 14.98
N PRO A 448 -6.57 -18.47 15.30
CA PRO A 448 -6.60 -17.42 14.28
C PRO A 448 -5.36 -17.46 13.38
N LEU A 449 -5.51 -17.12 12.10
CA LEU A 449 -4.42 -17.04 11.12
C LEU A 449 -3.38 -15.96 11.44
N VAL A 450 -3.77 -14.93 12.22
CA VAL A 450 -2.88 -13.86 12.68
C VAL A 450 -2.88 -13.88 14.20
N LEU A 451 -1.71 -14.13 14.79
CA LEU A 451 -1.55 -14.26 16.26
C LEU A 451 -1.93 -12.97 17.01
N GLY A 452 -1.79 -11.79 16.39
CA GLY A 452 -2.27 -10.52 16.97
C GLY A 452 -3.79 -10.47 17.23
N ALA A 453 -4.58 -11.29 16.53
CA ALA A 453 -6.02 -11.43 16.76
C ALA A 453 -6.35 -12.35 17.97
N LEU A 454 -5.33 -12.90 18.66
CA LEU A 454 -5.52 -13.60 19.94
C LEU A 454 -5.86 -12.63 21.07
N SER A 455 -5.37 -11.38 20.99
CA SER A 455 -5.67 -10.31 21.96
C SER A 455 -7.16 -9.94 21.93
N ASP A 456 -7.72 -9.75 20.73
CA ASP A 456 -9.13 -9.35 20.54
C ASP A 456 -10.14 -10.42 20.99
N ASN A 457 -9.70 -11.69 21.05
CA ASN A 457 -10.52 -12.82 21.48
C ASN A 457 -10.31 -13.18 22.96
N GLY A 458 -9.68 -12.31 23.76
CA GLY A 458 -9.49 -12.51 25.20
C GLY A 458 -8.50 -13.63 25.56
N ARG A 459 -7.63 -14.05 24.64
CA ARG A 459 -6.65 -15.14 24.85
C ARG A 459 -5.27 -14.60 25.25
N LEU A 460 -5.26 -13.70 26.23
CA LEU A 460 -4.05 -13.02 26.72
C LEU A 460 -2.98 -14.00 27.24
N GLY A 461 -3.37 -15.16 27.78
CA GLY A 461 -2.43 -16.20 28.24
C GLY A 461 -1.57 -16.80 27.12
N LEU A 462 -2.14 -17.01 25.93
CA LEU A 462 -1.39 -17.51 24.77
C LEU A 462 -0.41 -16.46 24.24
N LEU A 463 -0.83 -15.19 24.21
CA LEU A 463 0.05 -14.09 23.82
C LEU A 463 1.23 -13.96 24.79
N GLY A 464 0.97 -13.99 26.10
CA GLY A 464 2.03 -13.91 27.10
C GLY A 464 3.01 -15.10 27.06
N MET A 465 2.54 -16.30 26.71
CA MET A 465 3.42 -17.45 26.47
C MET A 465 4.29 -17.26 25.23
N GLN A 466 3.73 -16.72 24.15
CA GLN A 466 4.48 -16.41 22.92
C GLN A 466 5.55 -15.35 23.16
N GLU A 467 5.18 -14.21 23.74
CA GLU A 467 6.10 -13.12 24.03
C GLU A 467 7.27 -13.61 24.88
N ARG A 468 7.00 -14.42 25.90
CA ARG A 468 8.05 -15.01 26.75
C ARG A 468 8.99 -15.93 25.97
N ALA A 469 8.48 -16.75 25.06
CA ALA A 469 9.32 -17.58 24.21
C ALA A 469 10.20 -16.72 23.28
N GLU A 470 9.64 -15.66 22.69
CA GLU A 470 10.37 -14.72 21.83
C GLU A 470 11.47 -13.98 22.58
N LEU A 471 11.22 -13.57 23.83
CA LEU A 471 12.21 -12.90 24.69
C LEU A 471 13.44 -13.77 24.98
N LEU A 472 13.26 -15.09 24.98
CA LEU A 472 14.33 -16.07 25.18
C LEU A 472 15.01 -16.47 23.86
N GLY A 473 14.73 -15.76 22.76
CA GLY A 473 15.21 -16.10 21.42
C GLY A 473 14.59 -17.39 20.85
N GLY A 474 13.51 -17.88 21.48
CA GLY A 474 12.83 -19.10 21.16
C GLY A 474 11.68 -18.92 20.17
N ARG A 475 10.97 -20.02 19.91
CA ARG A 475 9.75 -20.08 19.10
C ARG A 475 8.62 -20.70 19.91
N PHE A 476 7.41 -20.24 19.62
CA PHE A 476 6.18 -20.76 20.21
C PHE A 476 5.21 -21.13 19.10
N GLU A 477 4.58 -22.30 19.22
CA GLU A 477 3.61 -22.81 18.27
C GLU A 477 2.37 -23.32 19.02
N VAL A 478 1.19 -23.01 18.47
CA VAL A 478 -0.10 -23.50 18.97
C VAL A 478 -0.82 -24.22 17.85
N ARG A 479 -1.16 -25.48 18.08
CA ARG A 479 -2.03 -26.27 17.21
C ARG A 479 -3.25 -26.66 17.99
N SER A 480 -4.41 -26.19 17.59
CA SER A 480 -5.68 -26.58 18.20
C SER A 480 -6.70 -26.84 17.12
N THR A 481 -7.57 -27.82 17.33
CA THR A 481 -8.69 -28.11 16.45
C THR A 481 -9.90 -28.43 17.31
N PRO A 482 -11.07 -27.81 17.06
CA PRO A 482 -12.28 -28.13 17.80
C PRO A 482 -12.57 -29.64 17.80
N GLY A 483 -12.81 -30.21 18.98
CA GLY A 483 -13.03 -31.63 19.24
C GLY A 483 -11.77 -32.51 19.25
N ARG A 484 -10.55 -31.96 19.08
CA ARG A 484 -9.31 -32.76 19.01
C ARG A 484 -8.21 -32.34 19.99
N GLY A 485 -8.54 -31.50 20.97
CA GLY A 485 -7.61 -30.98 21.96
C GLY A 485 -6.69 -29.88 21.45
N THR A 486 -5.72 -29.51 22.27
CA THR A 486 -4.70 -28.50 21.95
C THR A 486 -3.30 -29.07 22.15
N MET A 487 -2.37 -28.62 21.32
CA MET A 487 -0.93 -28.83 21.45
C MET A 487 -0.26 -27.45 21.46
N LEU A 488 0.54 -27.22 22.49
CA LEU A 488 1.44 -26.08 22.63
C LEU A 488 2.87 -26.59 22.52
N GLY A 489 3.69 -25.92 21.72
CA GLY A 489 5.11 -26.24 21.55
C GLY A 489 5.96 -25.00 21.79
N VAL A 490 7.00 -25.12 22.59
CA VAL A 490 8.03 -24.08 22.75
C VAL A 490 9.40 -24.67 22.48
N SER A 491 10.25 -23.95 21.76
CA SER A 491 11.66 -24.28 21.54
C SER A 491 12.54 -23.10 21.93
N ILE A 492 13.50 -23.30 22.82
CA ILE A 492 14.42 -22.26 23.30
C ILE A 492 15.85 -22.66 22.93
N PRO A 493 16.61 -21.79 22.23
CA PRO A 493 18.01 -22.06 21.94
C PRO A 493 18.83 -22.14 23.23
N ILE A 494 19.71 -23.12 23.32
CA ILE A 494 20.69 -23.24 24.39
C ILE A 494 22.08 -23.21 23.78
N LEU A 495 22.81 -22.13 24.06
CA LEU A 495 24.22 -22.11 23.81
C LEU A 495 24.87 -23.15 24.73
N PRO A 496 25.76 -24.02 24.22
CA PRO A 496 26.47 -24.96 25.07
C PRO A 496 27.20 -24.16 26.14
N SER A 497 26.91 -24.45 27.42
CA SER A 497 27.63 -23.86 28.54
C SER A 497 29.11 -24.16 28.34
N VAL A 498 29.93 -23.12 28.12
CA VAL A 498 31.38 -23.25 28.18
C VAL A 498 31.67 -23.71 29.60
N SER A 499 32.01 -24.99 29.77
CA SER A 499 32.49 -25.53 31.03
C SER A 499 33.69 -24.68 31.45
N GLU A 500 33.51 -23.86 32.49
CA GLU A 500 34.63 -23.30 33.24
C GLU A 500 35.42 -24.49 33.77
N LYS A 501 36.46 -24.89 33.02
CA LYS A 501 37.49 -25.76 33.54
C LYS A 501 38.11 -25.04 34.73
N SER A 502 37.83 -25.58 35.91
CA SER A 502 38.51 -25.26 37.15
C SER A 502 40.03 -25.27 36.93
N HIS A 503 40.64 -24.09 36.82
CA HIS A 503 42.06 -23.94 37.13
C HIS A 503 42.20 -24.02 38.64
N HIS A 504 42.30 -25.24 39.17
CA HIS A 504 43.02 -25.46 40.42
C HIS A 504 44.50 -25.38 40.08
N HIS A 505 45.15 -24.34 40.60
CA HIS A 505 46.58 -24.29 40.82
C HIS A 505 46.85 -24.35 42.32
#